data_AF-A0A090RXI2-F1
#
_entry.id   AF-A0A090RXI2-F1
#
_cell.length_a   1.000
_cell.length_b   1.000
_cell.length_c   1.000
_cell.angle_alpha   90.00
_cell.angle_beta   90.00
_cell.angle_gamma   90.00
#
_symmetry.space_group_name_H-M   'P 1'
#
loop_
_entity.id
_entity.type
_entity.pdbx_description
1 polymer ?
#
loop_
_entity_poly.entity_id
_entity_poly.type
_entity_poly.pdbx_seq_one_letter_code
_entity_poly.pdbx_strand_id
1 'polypeptide(L)'
;MSIAVIASLAVFLGILYFLYGQQQKNHTLSRLVLFGLVLGSAFGLSLQLIFGEGHAAIGGTLEWVNVVGRGYVGLLKMIIMPLVLVSMIAAVVKLEKGGSLGKISGLTISVLLATTAISALIGIVVTQAFGLSAEGLTEGARETARIAVLENRVDRVSDLTIPQMLVSFIPTNHLLT
;
A
#
# COMPACT_ATOMS: atom_id res chain seq x y z
N MET A 1 12.49 0.78 29.05
CA MET A 1 12.09 1.72 27.98
C MET A 1 12.82 3.03 28.21
N SER A 2 13.38 3.67 27.18
CA SER A 2 14.06 4.96 27.36
C SER A 2 13.04 6.08 27.53
N ILE A 3 13.42 7.14 28.25
CA ILE A 3 12.58 8.33 28.48
C ILE A 3 12.15 8.95 27.13
N ALA A 4 13.03 8.89 26.12
CA ALA A 4 12.75 9.33 24.75
C ALA A 4 11.58 8.58 24.08
N VAL A 5 11.48 7.26 24.28
CA VAL A 5 10.35 6.47 23.75
C VAL A 5 9.04 6.89 24.41
N ILE A 6 9.06 7.06 25.74
CA ILE A 6 7.88 7.45 26.51
C ILE A 6 7.40 8.85 26.09
N ALA A 7 8.32 9.80 25.95
CA ALA A 7 8.00 11.14 25.47
C ALA A 7 7.39 11.13 24.06
N SER A 8 7.96 10.35 23.14
CA SER A 8 7.46 10.22 21.77
C SER A 8 6.07 9.58 21.72
N LEU A 9 5.82 8.57 22.57
CA LEU A 9 4.49 7.96 22.71
C LEU A 9 3.47 8.90 23.32
N ALA A 10 3.87 9.73 24.28
CA ALA A 10 2.99 10.75 24.85
C ALA A 10 2.56 11.76 23.78
N VAL A 11 3.48 12.19 22.91
CA VAL A 11 3.16 13.06 21.76
C VAL A 11 2.23 12.35 20.78
N PHE A 12 2.51 11.09 20.44
CA PHE A 12 1.65 10.29 19.55
C PHE A 12 0.22 10.13 20.10
N LEU A 13 0.08 9.83 21.38
CA LEU A 13 -1.22 9.76 22.06
C LEU A 13 -1.93 11.13 22.08
N GLY A 14 -1.17 12.22 22.27
CA GLY A 14 -1.70 13.58 22.17
C GLY A 14 -2.27 13.88 20.79
N ILE A 15 -1.59 13.47 19.73
CA ILE A 15 -2.07 13.59 18.33
C ILE A 15 -3.36 12.77 18.14
N LEU A 16 -3.41 11.53 18.65
CA LEU A 16 -4.61 10.69 18.56
C LEU A 16 -5.79 11.29 19.33
N TYR A 17 -5.55 11.83 20.53
CA TYR A 17 -6.58 12.48 21.33
C TYR A 17 -7.11 13.75 20.64
N PHE A 18 -6.22 14.55 20.05
CA PHE A 18 -6.61 15.72 19.27
C PHE A 18 -7.48 15.32 18.06
N LEU A 19 -7.07 14.30 17.31
CA LEU A 19 -7.86 13.76 16.18
C LEU A 19 -9.21 13.20 16.64
N TYR A 20 -9.26 12.52 17.78
CA TYR A 20 -10.50 12.03 18.39
C TYR A 20 -11.44 13.19 18.77
N GLY A 21 -10.90 14.25 19.39
CA GLY A 21 -11.66 15.47 19.68
C GLY A 21 -12.19 16.17 18.42
N GLN A 22 -11.43 16.13 17.33
CA GLN A 22 -11.87 16.67 16.03
C GLN A 22 -12.93 15.78 15.36
N GLN A 23 -12.86 14.46 15.53
CA GLN A 23 -13.87 13.52 15.03
C GLN A 23 -15.25 13.79 15.64
N GLN A 24 -15.30 14.07 16.95
CA GLN A 24 -16.55 14.37 17.68
C GLN A 24 -17.25 15.66 17.21
N LYS A 25 -16.53 16.55 16.51
CA LYS A 25 -17.05 17.83 16.00
C LYS A 25 -17.67 17.72 14.60
N ASN A 26 -18.09 16.53 14.17
CA ASN A 26 -18.76 16.25 12.88
C ASN A 26 -17.99 16.73 11.63
N HIS A 27 -16.65 16.73 11.66
CA HIS A 27 -15.87 16.98 10.45
C HIS A 27 -16.04 15.85 9.43
N THR A 28 -15.99 16.17 8.14
CA THR A 28 -16.03 15.15 7.09
C THR A 28 -14.84 14.19 7.23
N LEU A 29 -15.07 12.89 7.01
CA LEU A 29 -14.03 11.87 7.14
C LEU A 29 -12.81 12.17 6.26
N SER A 30 -13.03 12.69 5.04
CA SER A 30 -11.93 13.07 4.15
C SER A 30 -11.01 14.12 4.76
N ARG A 31 -11.57 15.15 5.44
CA ARG A 31 -10.73 16.15 6.13
C ARG A 31 -9.97 15.52 7.29
N LEU A 32 -10.62 14.65 8.06
CA LEU A 32 -9.99 13.99 9.21
C LEU A 32 -8.82 13.09 8.77
N VAL A 33 -8.98 12.35 7.67
CA VAL A 33 -7.91 11.51 7.08
C VAL A 33 -6.75 12.38 6.58
N LEU A 34 -7.04 13.50 5.91
CA LEU A 34 -5.99 14.43 5.48
C LEU A 34 -5.23 15.05 6.66
N PHE A 35 -5.94 15.46 7.73
CA PHE A 35 -5.28 15.93 8.95
C PHE A 35 -4.43 14.83 9.60
N GLY A 36 -4.94 13.59 9.66
CA GLY A 36 -4.20 12.44 10.16
C GLY A 36 -2.92 12.17 9.36
N LEU A 37 -2.99 12.27 8.03
CA LEU A 37 -1.84 12.12 7.14
C LEU A 37 -0.80 13.21 7.38
N VAL A 38 -1.22 14.47 7.43
CA VAL A 38 -0.31 15.62 7.64
C VAL A 38 0.35 15.55 9.01
N LEU A 39 -0.43 15.35 10.08
CA LEU A 39 0.09 15.27 11.45
C LEU A 39 0.98 14.03 11.64
N GLY A 40 0.59 12.88 11.09
CA GLY A 40 1.37 11.65 11.16
C GLY A 40 2.70 11.75 10.40
N SER A 41 2.68 12.34 9.20
CA SER A 41 3.89 12.57 8.40
C SER A 41 4.82 13.58 9.07
N ALA A 42 4.27 14.68 9.60
CA ALA A 42 5.05 15.67 10.34
C ALA A 42 5.68 15.08 11.61
N PHE A 43 4.94 14.24 12.34
CA PHE A 43 5.47 13.52 13.51
C PHE A 43 6.61 12.56 13.14
N GLY A 44 6.43 11.77 12.09
CA GLY A 44 7.48 10.86 11.59
C GLY A 44 8.75 11.59 11.18
N LEU A 45 8.61 12.69 10.42
CA LEU A 45 9.74 13.53 10.03
C LEU A 45 10.42 14.19 11.24
N SER A 46 9.64 14.69 12.20
CA SER A 46 10.18 15.30 13.42
C SER A 46 10.97 14.29 14.26
N LEU A 47 10.50 13.04 14.35
CA LEU A 47 11.24 11.97 15.02
C LEU A 47 12.59 11.71 14.36
N GLN A 48 12.64 11.65 13.02
CA GLN A 48 13.88 11.41 12.29
C GLN A 48 14.87 12.58 12.44
N LEU A 49 14.39 13.82 12.45
CA LEU A 49 15.22 15.02 12.61
C LEU A 49 15.78 15.20 14.04
N ILE A 50 15.00 14.86 15.07
CA ILE A 50 15.39 15.09 16.47
C ILE A 50 16.31 13.98 16.99
N PHE A 51 16.00 12.71 16.71
CA PHE A 51 16.73 11.57 17.28
C PHE A 51 17.88 11.07 16.39
N GLY A 52 17.89 11.44 15.10
CA GLY A 52 18.86 10.96 14.13
C GLY A 52 18.65 9.49 13.73
N GLU A 53 19.21 9.10 12.59
CA GLU A 53 19.08 7.73 12.07
C GLU A 53 19.73 6.70 13.02
N GLY A 54 19.03 5.61 13.30
CA GLY A 54 19.55 4.49 14.11
C GLY A 54 19.39 4.61 15.63
N HIS A 55 18.72 5.64 16.15
CA HIS A 55 18.48 5.73 17.59
C HIS A 55 17.51 4.63 18.08
N ALA A 56 17.88 3.91 19.15
CA ALA A 56 17.04 2.85 19.72
C ALA A 56 15.64 3.32 20.15
N ALA A 57 15.48 4.63 20.39
CA ALA A 57 14.18 5.23 20.69
C ALA A 57 13.21 5.20 19.49
N ILE A 58 13.71 5.33 18.26
CA ILE A 58 12.87 5.29 17.05
C ILE A 58 12.28 3.89 16.88
N GLY A 59 13.10 2.85 17.02
CA GLY A 59 12.63 1.45 16.95
C GLY A 59 11.56 1.15 18.01
N GLY A 60 11.82 1.52 19.26
CA GLY A 60 10.85 1.35 20.34
C GLY A 60 9.53 2.10 20.12
N THR A 61 9.57 3.33 19.63
CA THR A 61 8.35 4.09 19.30
C THR A 61 7.61 3.49 18.09
N LEU A 62 8.33 3.06 17.05
CA LEU A 62 7.76 2.44 15.86
C LEU A 62 7.01 1.15 16.20
N GLU A 63 7.48 0.32 17.12
CA GLU A 63 6.77 -0.91 17.52
C GLU A 63 5.36 -0.61 18.02
N TRP A 64 5.20 0.38 18.91
CA TRP A 64 3.91 0.79 19.45
C TRP A 64 3.02 1.49 18.43
N VAL A 65 3.58 2.39 17.62
CA VAL A 65 2.83 3.05 16.53
C VAL A 65 2.35 2.00 15.50
N ASN A 66 3.16 0.98 15.23
CA ASN A 66 2.80 -0.12 14.34
C ASN A 66 1.61 -0.94 14.85
N VAL A 67 1.38 -1.05 16.16
CA VAL A 67 0.18 -1.73 16.67
C VAL A 67 -1.09 -1.06 16.14
N VAL A 68 -1.15 0.27 16.20
CA VAL A 68 -2.29 1.04 15.70
C VAL A 68 -2.38 0.96 14.18
N GLY A 69 -1.28 1.19 13.47
CA GLY A 69 -1.25 1.20 12.01
C GLY A 69 -1.55 -0.18 11.39
N ARG A 70 -0.87 -1.23 11.85
CA ARG A 70 -1.09 -2.61 11.38
C ARG A 70 -2.44 -3.14 11.82
N GLY A 71 -2.91 -2.76 13.02
CA GLY A 71 -4.26 -3.07 13.48
C GLY A 71 -5.31 -2.54 12.51
N TYR A 72 -5.23 -1.25 12.16
CA TYR A 72 -6.14 -0.63 11.19
C TYR A 72 -6.13 -1.33 9.83
N VAL A 73 -4.94 -1.57 9.24
CA VAL A 73 -4.82 -2.25 7.94
C VAL A 73 -5.31 -3.70 8.02
N GLY A 74 -5.05 -4.40 9.12
CA GLY A 74 -5.53 -5.77 9.34
C GLY A 74 -7.06 -5.85 9.34
N LEU A 75 -7.72 -4.92 10.04
CA LEU A 75 -9.18 -4.82 10.04
C LEU A 75 -9.75 -4.51 8.65
N LEU A 76 -9.11 -3.61 7.89
CA LEU A 76 -9.51 -3.34 6.51
C LEU A 76 -9.40 -4.59 5.63
N LYS A 77 -8.28 -5.32 5.72
CA LYS A 77 -8.06 -6.54 4.93
C LYS A 77 -9.11 -7.62 5.21
N MET A 78 -9.51 -7.77 6.48
CA MET A 78 -10.55 -8.72 6.90
C MET A 78 -11.90 -8.44 6.22
N ILE A 79 -12.22 -7.16 6.00
CA ILE A 79 -13.47 -6.76 5.33
C ILE A 79 -13.34 -6.84 3.80
N ILE A 80 -12.21 -6.40 3.25
CA ILE A 80 -12.03 -6.26 1.81
C ILE A 80 -12.01 -7.62 1.10
N MET A 81 -11.27 -8.60 1.63
CA MET A 81 -11.08 -9.91 0.98
C MET A 81 -12.40 -10.63 0.65
N PRO A 82 -13.35 -10.82 1.60
CA PRO A 82 -14.63 -11.46 1.28
C PRO A 82 -15.54 -10.56 0.41
N LEU A 83 -15.52 -9.24 0.64
CA LEU A 83 -16.40 -8.31 -0.05
C LEU A 83 -16.11 -8.22 -1.56
N VAL A 84 -14.82 -8.26 -1.95
CA VAL A 84 -14.42 -8.20 -3.36
C VAL A 84 -14.97 -9.40 -4.14
N LEU A 85 -14.90 -10.61 -3.58
CA LEU A 85 -15.42 -11.82 -4.23
C LEU A 85 -16.94 -11.71 -4.45
N VAL A 86 -17.69 -11.37 -3.39
CA VAL A 86 -19.15 -11.24 -3.46
C VAL A 86 -19.56 -10.13 -4.43
N SER A 87 -18.85 -9.00 -4.41
CA SER A 87 -19.09 -7.87 -5.31
C SER A 87 -18.85 -8.25 -6.78
N MET A 88 -17.76 -8.98 -7.07
CA MET A 88 -17.46 -9.43 -8.44
C MET A 88 -18.52 -10.41 -8.96
N ILE A 89 -18.90 -11.42 -8.16
CA ILE A 89 -19.94 -12.38 -8.57
C ILE A 89 -21.27 -11.65 -8.83
N ALA A 90 -21.67 -10.76 -7.93
CA ALA A 90 -22.91 -9.98 -8.08
C ALA A 90 -22.88 -9.07 -9.33
N ALA A 91 -21.72 -8.50 -9.67
CA ALA A 91 -21.55 -7.70 -10.88
C ALA A 91 -21.68 -8.56 -12.15
N VAL A 92 -21.03 -9.72 -12.19
CA VAL A 92 -21.07 -10.64 -13.34
C VAL A 92 -22.48 -11.16 -13.59
N VAL A 93 -23.18 -11.63 -12.55
CA VAL A 93 -24.56 -12.15 -12.65
C VAL A 93 -25.54 -11.07 -13.16
N LYS A 94 -25.32 -9.80 -12.82
CA LYS A 94 -26.14 -8.69 -13.33
C LYS A 94 -25.91 -8.43 -14.83
N LEU A 95 -24.72 -8.71 -15.36
CA LEU A 95 -24.38 -8.45 -16.76
C LEU A 95 -24.82 -9.57 -17.73
N GLU A 96 -25.08 -10.79 -17.26
CA GLU A 96 -25.51 -11.91 -18.12
C GLU A 96 -26.84 -11.66 -18.86
N LYS A 97 -27.68 -10.72 -18.39
CA LYS A 97 -28.99 -10.44 -19.00
C LYS A 97 -28.95 -9.56 -20.27
N GLY A 98 -27.80 -9.01 -20.65
CA GLY A 98 -27.69 -8.18 -21.85
C GLY A 98 -26.33 -8.36 -22.50
N GLY A 99 -26.25 -9.07 -23.64
CA GLY A 99 -25.07 -9.53 -24.38
C GLY A 99 -24.05 -8.46 -24.83
N SER A 100 -23.61 -7.63 -23.90
CA SER A 100 -22.76 -6.45 -24.05
C SER A 100 -21.48 -6.54 -23.21
N LEU A 101 -21.33 -7.60 -22.41
CA LEU A 101 -20.19 -7.83 -21.51
C LEU A 101 -18.84 -7.72 -22.24
N GLY A 102 -18.72 -8.34 -23.43
CA GLY A 102 -17.49 -8.28 -24.22
C GLY A 102 -17.13 -6.87 -24.69
N LYS A 103 -18.12 -6.05 -25.10
CA LYS A 103 -17.89 -4.67 -25.55
C LYS A 103 -17.55 -3.74 -24.38
N ILE A 104 -18.26 -3.85 -23.27
CA ILE A 104 -18.02 -3.06 -22.05
C ILE A 104 -16.65 -3.40 -21.45
N SER A 105 -16.33 -4.69 -21.35
CA SER A 105 -15.04 -5.16 -20.86
C SER A 105 -13.89 -4.72 -21.79
N GLY A 106 -14.04 -4.89 -23.10
CA GLY A 106 -13.06 -4.45 -24.09
C GLY A 106 -12.77 -2.95 -24.02
N LEU A 107 -13.82 -2.12 -23.93
CA LEU A 107 -13.65 -0.67 -23.77
C LEU A 107 -12.98 -0.31 -22.44
N THR A 108 -13.41 -0.93 -21.34
CA THR A 108 -12.84 -0.67 -20.00
C THR A 108 -11.36 -1.06 -19.94
N ILE A 109 -11.00 -2.25 -20.40
CA ILE A 109 -9.60 -2.72 -20.44
C ILE A 109 -8.76 -1.78 -21.31
N SER A 110 -9.26 -1.41 -22.48
CA SER A 110 -8.54 -0.49 -23.38
C SER A 110 -8.29 0.87 -22.73
N VAL A 111 -9.29 1.43 -22.05
CA VAL A 111 -9.17 2.71 -21.33
C VAL A 111 -8.18 2.59 -20.16
N LEU A 112 -8.29 1.53 -19.33
CA LEU A 112 -7.38 1.32 -18.19
C LEU A 112 -5.92 1.10 -18.63
N LEU A 113 -5.70 0.35 -19.71
CA LEU A 113 -4.37 0.15 -20.26
C LEU A 113 -3.81 1.44 -20.87
N ALA A 114 -4.63 2.20 -21.60
CA ALA A 114 -4.21 3.48 -22.18
C ALA A 114 -3.86 4.50 -21.08
N THR A 115 -4.67 4.64 -20.03
CA THR A 115 -4.37 5.56 -18.92
C THR A 115 -3.14 5.12 -18.13
N THR A 116 -2.93 3.81 -17.95
CA THR A 116 -1.72 3.26 -17.33
C THR A 116 -0.48 3.56 -18.18
N ALA A 117 -0.56 3.38 -19.50
CA ALA A 117 0.53 3.69 -20.42
C ALA A 117 0.89 5.18 -20.40
N ILE A 118 -0.11 6.07 -20.42
CA ILE A 118 0.09 7.52 -20.30
C ILE A 118 0.74 7.86 -18.95
N SER A 119 0.25 7.28 -17.85
CA SER A 119 0.82 7.51 -16.51
C SER A 119 2.28 7.04 -16.42
N ALA A 120 2.62 5.89 -17.03
CA ALA A 120 3.98 5.37 -17.08
C ALA A 120 4.90 6.29 -17.90
N LEU A 121 4.46 6.77 -19.06
CA LEU A 121 5.21 7.73 -19.89
C LEU A 121 5.50 9.02 -19.13
N ILE A 122 4.51 9.59 -18.45
CA ILE A 122 4.70 10.78 -17.61
C ILE A 122 5.70 10.49 -16.49
N GLY A 123 5.59 9.33 -15.83
CA GLY A 123 6.53 8.90 -14.80
C GLY A 123 7.98 8.86 -15.29
N ILE A 124 8.22 8.23 -16.45
CA ILE A 124 9.55 8.14 -17.08
C ILE A 124 10.10 9.52 -17.46
N VAL A 125 9.26 10.39 -18.03
CA VAL A 125 9.69 11.74 -18.41
C VAL A 125 10.09 12.55 -17.17
N VAL A 126 9.30 12.48 -16.09
CA VAL A 126 9.60 13.19 -14.84
C VAL A 126 10.87 12.66 -14.19
N THR A 127 11.06 11.34 -14.10
CA THR A 127 12.28 10.78 -13.50
C THR A 127 13.52 11.16 -14.31
N GLN A 128 13.43 11.13 -15.64
CA GLN A 128 14.56 11.49 -16.49
C GLN A 128 14.86 12.99 -16.49
N ALA A 129 13.83 13.84 -16.49
CA ALA A 129 13.98 15.30 -16.50
C ALA A 129 14.57 15.85 -15.19
N PHE A 130 14.18 15.28 -14.05
CA PHE A 130 14.69 15.67 -12.73
C PHE A 130 15.89 14.83 -12.28
N GLY A 131 16.36 13.88 -13.10
CA GLY A 131 17.48 13.00 -12.75
C GLY A 131 17.25 12.21 -11.46
N LEU A 132 16.01 11.82 -11.19
CA LEU A 132 15.64 11.15 -9.94
C LEU A 132 16.23 9.74 -9.90
N SER A 133 17.14 9.52 -8.96
CA SER A 133 17.72 8.21 -8.64
C SER A 133 17.10 7.67 -7.35
N ALA A 134 16.82 6.36 -7.32
CA ALA A 134 16.25 5.68 -6.15
C ALA A 134 17.30 5.30 -5.09
N GLU A 135 18.57 5.63 -5.33
CA GLU A 135 19.74 5.10 -4.61
C GLU A 135 19.79 5.53 -3.13
N GLY A 136 19.05 6.57 -2.75
CA GLY A 136 18.91 7.05 -1.37
C GLY A 136 17.56 6.74 -0.68
N LEU A 137 16.60 6.10 -1.36
CA LEU A 137 15.25 5.83 -0.83
C LEU A 137 15.08 4.41 -0.30
N THR A 138 16.02 3.52 -0.58
CA THR A 138 15.97 2.10 -0.19
C THR A 138 17.21 1.76 0.62
N GLU A 139 17.06 1.63 1.94
CA GLU A 139 18.09 1.02 2.80
C GLU A 139 18.56 -0.30 2.16
N GLY A 140 19.82 -0.37 1.73
CA GLY A 140 20.38 -1.44 0.90
C GLY A 140 20.20 -2.87 1.44
N ALA A 141 19.92 -3.04 2.74
CA ALA A 141 19.62 -4.34 3.33
C ALA A 141 18.30 -4.97 2.83
N ARG A 142 17.28 -4.15 2.52
CA ARG A 142 16.00 -4.64 1.99
C ARG A 142 16.08 -4.98 0.51
N GLU A 143 16.96 -4.30 -0.22
CA GLU A 143 17.24 -4.54 -1.64
C GLU A 143 17.99 -5.86 -1.81
N THR A 144 19.07 -6.11 -1.08
CA THR A 144 19.82 -7.39 -1.15
C THR A 144 18.93 -8.59 -0.82
N ALA A 145 18.08 -8.48 0.21
CA ALA A 145 17.14 -9.53 0.56
C ALA A 145 16.05 -9.74 -0.51
N ARG A 146 15.61 -8.68 -1.18
CA ARG A 146 14.62 -8.75 -2.26
C ARG A 146 15.24 -9.26 -3.56
N ILE A 147 16.47 -8.88 -3.90
CA ILE A 147 17.22 -9.38 -5.05
C ILE A 147 17.43 -10.89 -4.92
N ALA A 148 17.81 -11.40 -3.74
CA ALA A 148 17.93 -12.85 -3.51
C ALA A 148 16.59 -13.60 -3.72
N VAL A 149 15.45 -12.99 -3.37
CA VAL A 149 14.12 -13.56 -3.63
C VAL A 149 13.73 -13.46 -5.11
N LEU A 150 14.09 -12.36 -5.77
CA LEU A 150 13.83 -12.13 -7.19
C LEU A 150 14.65 -13.06 -8.07
N GLU A 151 15.91 -13.32 -7.74
CA GLU A 151 16.79 -14.28 -8.43
C GLU A 151 16.17 -15.69 -8.42
N ASN A 152 15.74 -16.16 -7.25
CA ASN A 152 15.00 -17.42 -7.10
C ASN A 152 13.66 -17.46 -7.87
N ARG A 153 13.03 -16.30 -8.11
CA ARG A 153 11.77 -16.19 -8.88
C ARG A 153 12.02 -16.10 -10.38
N VAL A 154 13.10 -15.46 -10.80
CA VAL A 154 13.54 -15.36 -12.21
C VAL A 154 13.94 -16.74 -12.72
N ASP A 155 14.65 -17.55 -11.93
CA ASP A 155 14.95 -18.94 -12.29
C ASP A 155 13.67 -19.75 -12.52
N ARG A 156 12.67 -19.62 -11.63
CA ARG A 156 11.38 -20.31 -11.77
C ARG A 156 10.52 -19.84 -12.94
N VAL A 157 10.69 -18.59 -13.38
CA VAL A 157 9.93 -18.00 -14.51
C VAL A 157 10.63 -18.24 -15.84
N SER A 158 11.95 -18.39 -15.84
CA SER A 158 12.74 -18.74 -17.02
C SER A 158 12.42 -20.15 -17.54
N ASP A 159 12.00 -21.04 -16.64
CA ASP A 159 11.54 -22.40 -16.97
C ASP A 159 10.06 -22.48 -17.43
N LEU A 160 9.30 -21.39 -17.35
CA LEU A 160 7.88 -21.36 -17.75
C LEU A 160 7.74 -21.10 -19.25
N THR A 161 7.31 -22.12 -20.00
CA THR A 161 6.88 -21.97 -21.39
C THR A 161 5.60 -21.12 -21.49
N ILE A 162 5.37 -20.40 -22.60
CA ILE A 162 4.16 -19.57 -22.82
C ILE A 162 2.85 -20.30 -22.47
N PRO A 163 2.67 -21.61 -22.79
CA PRO A 163 1.49 -22.37 -22.37
C PRO A 163 1.35 -22.53 -20.85
N GLN A 164 2.44 -22.73 -20.11
CA GLN A 164 2.40 -22.85 -18.66
C GLN A 164 2.09 -21.51 -17.98
N MET A 165 2.50 -20.39 -18.59
CA MET A 165 2.09 -19.05 -18.16
C MET A 165 0.58 -18.85 -18.27
N LEU A 166 -0.04 -19.29 -19.37
CA LEU A 166 -1.50 -19.27 -19.54
C LEU A 166 -2.23 -20.13 -18.49
N VAL A 167 -1.71 -21.32 -18.21
CA VAL A 167 -2.29 -22.21 -17.18
C VAL A 167 -2.11 -21.65 -15.77
N SER A 168 -1.05 -20.87 -15.51
CA SER A 168 -0.83 -20.23 -14.21
C SER A 168 -1.89 -19.19 -13.83
N PHE A 169 -2.62 -18.65 -14.82
CA PHE A 169 -3.76 -17.75 -14.59
C PHE A 169 -5.03 -18.50 -14.17
N ILE A 170 -5.05 -19.84 -14.26
CA ILE A 170 -6.16 -20.66 -13.78
C ILE A 170 -5.86 -21.04 -12.32
N PRO A 171 -6.54 -20.44 -11.33
CA PRO A 171 -6.28 -20.73 -9.93
C PRO A 171 -6.62 -22.19 -9.62
N THR A 172 -5.66 -22.91 -9.06
CA THR A 172 -5.78 -24.33 -8.67
C THR A 172 -6.38 -24.53 -7.27
N ASN A 173 -6.52 -23.47 -6.47
CA ASN A 173 -7.16 -23.50 -5.16
C ASN A 173 -7.82 -22.15 -4.83
N HIS A 174 -9.11 -22.16 -4.48
CA HIS A 174 -9.92 -20.97 -4.24
C HIS A 174 -9.80 -20.34 -2.83
N LEU A 175 -9.12 -20.99 -1.87
CA LEU A 175 -9.25 -20.65 -0.44
C LEU A 175 -7.93 -20.38 0.32
N LEU A 176 -6.76 -20.45 -0.32
CA LEU A 176 -5.47 -20.23 0.36
C LEU A 176 -4.51 -19.38 -0.48
N THR A 177 -4.75 -18.06 -0.50
CA THR A 177 -3.73 -17.02 -0.72
C THR A 177 -4.09 -15.80 0.12
#